data_AF-A0A533ZNW4-F1
#
_entry.id   AF-A0A533ZNW4-F1
#
_cell.length_a   1.000
_cell.length_b   1.000
_cell.length_c   1.000
_cell.angle_alpha   90.00
_cell.angle_beta   90.00
_cell.angle_gamma   90.00
#
_symmetry.space_group_name_H-M   'P 1'
#
loop_
_entity.id
_entity.type
_entity.pdbx_description
1 polymer ?
#
loop_
_entity_poly.entity_id
_entity_poly.type
_entity_poly.pdbx_seq_one_letter_code
_entity_poly.pdbx_strand_id
1 'polypeptide(L)'
;MGTKVIRDKIPTASGPVFTPDGRVNSLYLNELLDSVAKETSARLYRRYRAEVPLTGGLWGGSWYFTDECGYTRARFRRLYSLVSVPQVQALEDADNYNIVFWQYSKALADAFAPYGIALGEAEWGESSPFSNRLRPTISLQMWDANKRIDFIRCFFSYNAASWEEAYLYETVRLVKQTKEALDKETLSAPPKMDGMAIRFQLQDIVILYHTLEPVLSEQTKAAGGPLVERIKTRFAQGMNDEEEMNALNAQAFECALIYGY
;
A
#
# COMPACT_ATOMS: atom_id res chain seq x y z
N MET A 1 40.26 9.69 -22.12
CA MET A 1 39.18 10.18 -21.23
C MET A 1 38.69 8.99 -20.42
N GLY A 2 38.81 9.00 -19.10
CA GLY A 2 38.37 7.88 -18.27
C GLY A 2 36.85 7.76 -18.27
N THR A 3 36.32 6.58 -18.58
CA THR A 3 34.89 6.26 -18.50
C THR A 3 34.42 6.49 -17.07
N LYS A 4 33.61 7.52 -16.83
CA LYS A 4 33.06 7.82 -15.51
C LYS A 4 32.08 6.70 -15.15
N VAL A 5 32.49 5.77 -14.30
CA VAL A 5 31.63 4.68 -13.83
C VAL A 5 30.51 5.30 -12.99
N ILE A 6 29.29 5.31 -13.52
CA ILE A 6 28.10 5.69 -12.76
C ILE A 6 27.79 4.51 -11.83
N ARG A 7 28.03 4.69 -10.53
CA ARG A 7 27.70 3.70 -9.51
C ARG A 7 26.31 3.96 -8.98
N ASP A 8 25.45 2.96 -9.05
CA ASP A 8 24.17 2.97 -8.37
C ASP A 8 24.35 2.65 -6.89
N LYS A 9 23.46 3.20 -6.07
CA LYS A 9 23.38 2.84 -4.67
C LYS A 9 22.38 1.70 -4.53
N ILE A 10 22.66 0.81 -3.59
CA ILE A 10 21.69 -0.17 -3.12
C ILE A 10 20.81 0.57 -2.10
N PRO A 11 19.48 0.65 -2.31
CA PRO A 11 18.59 1.25 -1.33
C PRO A 11 18.62 0.47 -0.01
N THR A 12 18.58 1.19 1.10
CA THR A 12 18.64 0.62 2.46
C THR A 12 17.61 1.28 3.37
N ALA A 13 17.23 0.57 4.43
CA ALA A 13 16.47 1.11 5.56
C ALA A 13 17.39 1.35 6.77
N SER A 14 16.90 2.08 7.78
CA SER A 14 17.67 2.35 9.00
C SER A 14 17.80 1.14 9.94
N GLY A 15 17.00 0.10 9.73
CA GLY A 15 17.00 -1.12 10.55
C GLY A 15 16.59 -2.39 9.79
N PRO A 16 16.50 -3.54 10.48
CA PRO A 16 16.18 -4.82 9.88
C PRO A 16 14.72 -4.87 9.41
N VAL A 17 14.51 -4.84 8.09
CA VAL A 17 13.17 -4.87 7.48
C VAL A 17 12.45 -6.19 7.76
N PHE A 18 13.17 -7.31 7.66
CA PHE A 18 12.62 -8.65 7.86
C PHE A 18 13.24 -9.32 9.07
N THR A 19 12.38 -9.98 9.84
CA THR A 19 12.76 -10.90 10.91
C THR A 19 13.03 -12.31 10.35
N PRO A 20 13.78 -13.16 11.07
CA PRO A 20 14.03 -14.53 10.64
C PRO A 20 12.75 -15.36 10.38
N ASP A 21 11.69 -15.14 11.15
CA ASP A 21 10.39 -15.80 11.04
C ASP A 21 9.48 -15.18 9.95
N GLY A 22 9.97 -14.18 9.22
CA GLY A 22 9.29 -13.60 8.06
C GLY A 22 8.26 -12.51 8.39
N ARG A 23 8.23 -12.03 9.63
CA ARG A 23 7.55 -10.78 9.99
C ARG A 23 8.33 -9.59 9.45
N VAL A 24 7.62 -8.49 9.19
CA VAL A 24 8.18 -7.28 8.60
C VAL A 24 8.07 -6.14 9.59
N ASN A 25 9.09 -5.30 9.72
CA ASN A 25 8.94 -4.02 10.40
C ASN A 25 8.39 -2.97 9.42
N SER A 26 7.19 -2.45 9.64
CA SER A 26 6.52 -1.56 8.68
C SER A 26 7.21 -0.20 8.54
N LEU A 27 7.84 0.32 9.60
CA LEU A 27 8.64 1.53 9.51
C LEU A 27 9.83 1.32 8.57
N TYR A 28 10.62 0.27 8.81
CA TYR A 28 11.80 0.01 7.98
C TYR A 28 11.44 -0.43 6.56
N LEU A 29 10.32 -1.13 6.36
CA LEU A 29 9.83 -1.43 5.01
C LEU A 29 9.42 -0.13 4.29
N ASN A 30 8.75 0.79 4.96
CA ASN A 30 8.40 2.09 4.39
C ASN A 30 9.65 2.89 3.99
N GLU A 31 10.65 2.95 4.88
CA GLU A 31 11.95 3.59 4.58
C GLU A 31 12.65 2.94 3.39
N LEU A 32 12.62 1.60 3.28
CA LEU A 32 13.21 0.89 2.15
C LEU A 32 12.54 1.29 0.84
N LEU A 33 11.20 1.35 0.81
CA LEU A 33 10.42 1.72 -0.38
C LEU A 33 10.63 3.18 -0.79
N ASP A 34 10.72 4.10 0.17
CA ASP A 34 11.10 5.49 -0.08
C ASP A 34 12.53 5.59 -0.64
N SER A 35 13.47 4.85 -0.07
CA SER A 35 14.85 4.75 -0.54
C SER A 35 14.93 4.24 -1.98
N VAL A 36 14.08 3.27 -2.36
CA VAL A 36 13.94 2.79 -3.75
C VAL A 36 13.46 3.89 -4.68
N ALA A 37 12.44 4.66 -4.30
CA ALA A 37 11.93 5.77 -5.11
C ALA A 37 12.99 6.88 -5.31
N LYS A 38 13.69 7.25 -4.23
CA LYS A 38 14.77 8.25 -4.26
C LYS A 38 15.94 7.81 -5.10
N GLU A 39 16.37 6.56 -4.97
CA GLU A 39 17.46 6.02 -5.79
C GLU A 39 17.05 5.91 -7.26
N THR A 40 15.79 5.53 -7.55
CA THR A 40 15.27 5.55 -8.93
C THR A 40 15.35 6.95 -9.54
N SER A 41 14.91 7.97 -8.81
CA SER A 41 15.02 9.37 -9.21
C SER A 41 16.47 9.77 -9.50
N ALA A 42 17.39 9.35 -8.62
CA ALA A 42 18.81 9.62 -8.78
C ALA A 42 19.42 8.87 -9.98
N ARG A 43 18.98 7.63 -10.26
CA ARG A 43 19.38 6.86 -11.45
C ARG A 43 18.93 7.56 -12.73
N LEU A 44 17.69 8.06 -12.75
CA LEU A 44 17.12 8.81 -13.89
C LEU A 44 17.93 10.08 -14.15
N TYR A 45 18.25 10.84 -13.10
CA TYR A 45 19.07 12.05 -13.24
C TYR A 45 20.50 11.74 -13.71
N ARG A 46 21.17 10.75 -13.12
CA ARG A 46 22.57 10.41 -13.47
C ARG A 46 22.73 9.96 -14.92
N ARG A 47 21.75 9.22 -15.45
CA ARG A 47 21.81 8.60 -16.79
C ARG A 47 21.21 9.46 -17.88
N TYR A 48 20.08 10.12 -17.60
CA TYR A 48 19.28 10.79 -18.62
C TYR A 48 19.13 12.29 -18.36
N ARG A 49 19.66 12.82 -17.24
CA ARG A 49 19.43 14.19 -16.79
C ARG A 49 17.94 14.53 -16.61
N ALA A 50 17.14 13.50 -16.34
CA ALA A 50 15.71 13.63 -16.09
C ALA A 50 15.45 13.91 -14.60
N GLU A 51 14.79 15.02 -14.31
CA GLU A 51 14.35 15.38 -12.96
C GLU A 51 12.94 14.82 -12.71
N VAL A 52 12.90 13.61 -12.17
CA VAL A 52 11.65 12.92 -11.81
C VAL A 52 11.73 12.60 -10.31
N PRO A 53 11.37 13.54 -9.41
CA PRO A 53 11.41 13.32 -7.97
C PRO A 53 10.29 12.39 -7.50
N LEU A 54 10.55 11.08 -7.59
CA LEU A 54 9.64 10.05 -7.09
C LEU A 54 9.67 10.03 -5.56
N THR A 55 8.49 9.84 -4.98
CA THR A 55 8.33 9.44 -3.57
C THR A 55 7.57 8.13 -3.54
N GLY A 56 7.83 7.30 -2.54
CA GLY A 56 7.16 6.02 -2.46
C GLY A 56 7.17 5.48 -1.05
N GLY A 57 6.23 4.59 -0.78
CA GLY A 57 6.09 4.02 0.54
C GLY A 57 5.11 2.87 0.54
N LEU A 58 4.85 2.38 1.75
CA LEU A 58 4.04 1.20 2.02
C LEU A 58 2.56 1.52 1.74
N TRP A 59 1.84 0.64 1.05
CA TRP A 59 0.45 0.90 0.67
C TRP A 59 -0.52 -0.22 1.02
N GLY A 60 -1.80 0.16 1.08
CA GLY A 60 -2.92 -0.72 1.38
C GLY A 60 -2.82 -1.37 2.76
N GLY A 61 -3.34 -2.61 2.83
CA GLY A 61 -3.46 -3.50 3.99
C GLY A 61 -2.24 -3.70 4.90
N SER A 62 -1.09 -3.18 4.49
CA SER A 62 0.22 -3.56 5.00
C SER A 62 0.56 -2.85 6.34
N TRP A 63 -0.15 -1.78 6.70
CA TRP A 63 0.02 -1.09 7.99
C TRP A 63 -0.70 -1.79 9.16
N TYR A 64 -1.77 -2.54 8.90
CA TYR A 64 -2.78 -2.92 9.92
C TYR A 64 -2.41 -4.09 10.82
N PHE A 65 -1.20 -4.61 10.68
CA PHE A 65 -0.81 -5.80 11.42
C PHE A 65 0.37 -5.55 12.33
N THR A 66 0.81 -4.33 12.61
CA THR A 66 2.00 -4.17 13.46
C THR A 66 1.71 -4.31 14.96
N ASP A 67 2.66 -4.85 15.71
CA ASP A 67 2.71 -4.70 17.16
C ASP A 67 3.25 -3.32 17.56
N GLU A 68 3.37 -3.07 18.86
CA GLU A 68 3.89 -1.81 19.44
C GLU A 68 5.33 -1.50 19.01
N CYS A 69 6.07 -2.49 18.51
CA CYS A 69 7.43 -2.34 17.99
C CYS A 69 7.47 -2.16 16.46
N GLY A 70 6.31 -2.08 15.81
CA GLY A 70 6.21 -1.90 14.36
C GLY A 70 6.32 -3.19 13.54
N TYR A 71 6.34 -4.37 14.17
CA TYR A 71 6.45 -5.64 13.46
C TYR A 71 5.09 -6.25 13.13
N THR A 72 4.88 -6.66 11.88
CA THR A 72 3.66 -7.35 11.46
C THR A 72 3.39 -8.59 12.32
N ARG A 73 2.17 -8.81 12.81
CA ARG A 73 1.75 -9.90 13.70
C ARG A 73 1.77 -11.26 13.00
N ALA A 74 1.83 -11.25 11.67
CA ALA A 74 1.97 -12.42 10.83
C ALA A 74 2.97 -12.13 9.71
N ARG A 75 3.42 -13.20 9.06
CA ARG A 75 4.24 -13.13 7.85
C ARG A 75 3.47 -12.48 6.71
N PHE A 76 4.06 -11.46 6.09
CA PHE A 76 3.52 -10.89 4.86
C PHE A 76 3.90 -11.74 3.67
N ARG A 77 2.90 -12.21 2.95
CA ARG A 77 3.08 -12.92 1.68
C ARG A 77 3.00 -11.98 0.48
N ARG A 78 2.32 -10.84 0.59
CA ARG A 78 2.13 -9.91 -0.52
C ARG A 78 2.47 -8.53 -0.01
N LEU A 79 3.38 -7.86 -0.70
CA LEU A 79 3.79 -6.50 -0.38
C LEU A 79 3.19 -5.54 -1.40
N TYR A 80 2.78 -4.37 -0.92
CA TYR A 80 2.20 -3.34 -1.74
C TYR A 80 2.88 -2.00 -1.46
N SER A 81 3.19 -1.27 -2.53
CA SER A 81 3.77 0.08 -2.45
C SER A 81 2.99 1.05 -3.32
N LEU A 82 2.85 2.28 -2.86
CA LEU A 82 2.37 3.40 -3.67
C LEU A 82 3.58 4.25 -4.00
N VAL A 83 3.71 4.62 -5.28
CA VAL A 83 4.76 5.47 -5.80
C VAL A 83 4.08 6.69 -6.42
N SER A 84 4.33 7.87 -5.83
CA SER A 84 3.89 9.14 -6.41
C SER A 84 4.88 9.55 -7.49
N VAL A 85 4.37 9.61 -8.72
CA VAL A 85 5.12 10.08 -9.88
C VAL A 85 4.73 11.53 -10.16
N PRO A 86 5.68 12.48 -10.15
CA PRO A 86 5.39 13.88 -10.41
C PRO A 86 4.87 14.09 -11.84
N GLN A 87 4.07 15.13 -12.01
CA GLN A 87 3.42 15.44 -13.30
C GLN A 87 4.38 16.11 -14.29
N VAL A 88 5.37 15.35 -14.78
CA VAL A 88 6.41 15.83 -15.69
C VAL A 88 5.99 15.58 -17.13
N GLN A 89 5.94 16.63 -17.97
CA GLN A 89 5.51 16.55 -19.37
C GLN A 89 6.31 15.51 -20.19
N ALA A 90 7.61 15.32 -19.90
CA ALA A 90 8.43 14.33 -20.60
C ALA A 90 7.95 12.88 -20.39
N LEU A 91 7.23 12.61 -19.28
CA LEU A 91 6.62 11.30 -19.01
C LEU A 91 5.27 11.14 -19.73
N GLU A 92 4.88 12.10 -20.57
CA GLU A 92 3.76 11.92 -21.49
C GLU A 92 4.07 10.92 -22.59
N ASP A 93 5.34 10.78 -22.93
CA ASP A 93 5.87 9.76 -23.81
C ASP A 93 5.94 8.40 -23.11
N ALA A 94 5.37 7.37 -23.73
CA ALA A 94 5.29 6.03 -23.16
C ALA A 94 6.66 5.36 -23.01
N ASP A 95 7.62 5.63 -23.90
CA ASP A 95 8.97 5.08 -23.84
C ASP A 95 9.75 5.70 -22.68
N ASN A 96 9.60 7.01 -22.45
CA ASN A 96 10.16 7.66 -21.27
C ASN A 96 9.56 7.10 -19.97
N TYR A 97 8.26 6.80 -19.98
CA TYR A 97 7.60 6.21 -18.81
C TYR A 97 8.06 4.75 -18.56
N ASN A 98 8.29 3.98 -19.63
CA ASN A 98 8.88 2.63 -19.53
C ASN A 98 10.27 2.65 -18.90
N ILE A 99 11.08 3.69 -19.13
CA ILE A 99 12.38 3.86 -18.47
C ILE A 99 12.21 4.01 -16.95
N VAL A 100 11.16 4.70 -16.48
CA VAL A 100 10.88 4.84 -15.04
C VAL A 100 10.62 3.46 -14.41
N PHE A 101 9.73 2.65 -15.02
CA PHE A 101 9.44 1.29 -14.54
C PHE A 101 10.68 0.40 -14.54
N TRP A 102 11.49 0.47 -15.61
CA TRP A 102 12.72 -0.29 -15.71
C TRP A 102 13.70 0.08 -14.60
N GLN A 103 14.00 1.37 -14.41
CA GLN A 103 14.91 1.81 -13.35
C GLN A 103 14.39 1.45 -11.95
N TYR A 104 13.09 1.61 -11.72
CA TYR A 104 12.47 1.28 -10.45
C TYR A 104 12.57 -0.22 -10.15
N SER A 105 12.28 -1.09 -11.12
CA SER A 105 12.38 -2.55 -10.95
C SER A 105 13.80 -2.98 -10.55
N LYS A 106 14.83 -2.34 -11.11
CA LYS A 106 16.23 -2.61 -10.76
C LYS A 106 16.56 -2.15 -9.35
N ALA A 107 16.18 -0.93 -8.99
CA ALA A 107 16.39 -0.42 -7.63
C ALA A 107 15.65 -1.27 -6.59
N LEU A 108 14.44 -1.74 -6.92
CA LEU A 108 13.65 -2.63 -6.07
C LEU A 108 14.33 -4.00 -5.89
N ALA A 109 14.79 -4.63 -6.96
CA ALA A 109 15.52 -5.89 -6.88
C ALA A 109 16.80 -5.76 -6.03
N ASP A 110 17.57 -4.68 -6.24
CA ASP A 110 18.77 -4.40 -5.46
C ASP A 110 18.47 -4.22 -3.96
N ALA A 111 17.37 -3.53 -3.63
CA ALA A 111 16.97 -3.25 -2.25
C ALA A 111 16.51 -4.51 -1.49
N PHE A 112 15.89 -5.47 -2.19
CA PHE A 112 15.32 -6.66 -1.59
C PHE A 112 16.29 -7.86 -1.51
N ALA A 113 17.32 -7.88 -2.37
CA ALA A 113 18.31 -8.95 -2.41
C ALA A 113 19.02 -9.23 -1.06
N PRO A 114 19.42 -8.22 -0.24
CA PRO A 114 20.03 -8.46 1.08
C PRO A 114 19.15 -9.24 2.05
N TYR A 115 17.83 -9.23 1.85
CA TYR A 115 16.87 -9.97 2.68
C TYR A 115 16.58 -11.38 2.15
N GLY A 116 17.35 -11.85 1.15
CA GLY A 116 17.13 -13.15 0.50
C GLY A 116 15.85 -13.20 -0.32
N ILE A 117 15.32 -12.05 -0.73
CA ILE A 117 14.18 -11.93 -1.63
C ILE A 117 14.72 -11.68 -3.03
N ALA A 118 14.53 -12.64 -3.93
CA ALA A 118 15.05 -12.61 -5.28
C ALA A 118 13.94 -12.22 -6.25
N LEU A 119 13.74 -10.91 -6.44
CA LEU A 119 12.71 -10.38 -7.33
C LEU A 119 13.07 -10.67 -8.80
N GLY A 120 12.17 -11.39 -9.48
CA GLY A 120 12.31 -11.79 -10.89
C GLY A 120 12.01 -10.68 -11.89
N GLU A 121 11.56 -11.05 -13.09
CA GLU A 121 11.16 -10.07 -14.10
C GLU A 121 9.94 -9.26 -13.65
N ALA A 122 9.92 -7.98 -14.02
CA ALA A 122 8.84 -7.07 -13.72
C ALA A 122 7.76 -7.14 -14.81
N GLU A 123 6.51 -7.27 -14.38
CA GLU A 123 5.34 -7.08 -15.23
C GLU A 123 4.69 -5.74 -14.88
N TRP A 124 4.52 -4.85 -15.86
CA TRP A 124 3.86 -3.55 -15.64
C TRP A 124 2.89 -3.22 -16.78
N GLY A 125 1.97 -2.28 -16.51
CA GLY A 125 1.03 -1.76 -17.52
C GLY A 125 -0.44 -1.99 -17.19
N GLU A 126 -0.78 -2.78 -16.17
CA GLU A 126 -2.15 -2.92 -15.70
C GLU A 126 -2.62 -1.60 -15.07
N SER A 127 -3.70 -1.03 -15.61
CA SER A 127 -4.34 0.20 -15.15
C SER A 127 -5.27 -0.07 -13.97
N SER A 128 -5.16 0.74 -12.92
CA SER A 128 -6.06 0.75 -11.77
C SER A 128 -7.06 1.92 -11.88
N PRO A 129 -8.36 1.68 -11.65
CA PRO A 129 -9.42 2.69 -11.84
C PRO A 129 -9.40 3.81 -10.79
N PHE A 130 -8.62 3.67 -9.71
CA PHE A 130 -8.55 4.64 -8.60
C PHE A 130 -7.48 5.70 -8.84
N SER A 131 -7.46 6.27 -10.04
CA SER A 131 -6.40 7.17 -10.46
C SER A 131 -6.73 8.63 -10.21
N ASN A 132 -5.70 9.47 -10.17
CA ASN A 132 -5.94 10.91 -10.34
C ASN A 132 -6.67 11.12 -11.68
N ARG A 133 -7.55 12.11 -11.80
CA ARG A 133 -8.42 12.30 -12.97
C ARG A 133 -7.65 12.55 -14.30
N LEU A 134 -6.32 12.65 -14.24
CA LEU A 134 -5.47 12.98 -15.39
C LEU A 134 -4.90 11.72 -16.04
N ARG A 135 -4.48 10.72 -15.26
CA ARG A 135 -3.86 9.49 -15.77
C ARG A 135 -4.21 8.30 -14.90
N PRO A 136 -4.40 7.11 -15.50
CA PRO A 136 -4.55 5.88 -14.74
C PRO A 136 -3.33 5.62 -13.86
N THR A 137 -3.58 5.06 -12.68
CA THR A 137 -2.53 4.51 -11.84
C THR A 137 -2.07 3.21 -12.49
N ILE A 138 -0.77 3.07 -12.75
CA ILE A 138 -0.22 1.88 -13.42
C ILE A 138 0.46 0.99 -12.37
N SER A 139 0.18 -0.30 -12.41
CA SER A 139 0.86 -1.24 -11.52
C SER A 139 2.10 -1.86 -12.17
N LEU A 140 3.07 -2.18 -11.30
CA LEU A 140 4.25 -3.00 -11.58
C LEU A 140 4.27 -4.12 -10.54
N GLN A 141 4.47 -5.37 -10.95
CA GLN A 141 4.56 -6.52 -10.06
C GLN A 141 5.83 -7.33 -10.33
N MET A 142 6.47 -7.79 -9.26
CA MET A 142 7.63 -8.68 -9.30
C MET A 142 7.44 -9.83 -8.32
N TRP A 143 7.76 -11.05 -8.74
CA TRP A 143 7.65 -12.26 -7.93
C TRP A 143 8.99 -12.60 -7.27
N ASP A 144 8.93 -13.10 -6.04
CA ASP A 144 10.12 -13.57 -5.34
C ASP A 144 10.38 -15.05 -5.65
N ALA A 145 11.48 -15.32 -6.35
CA ALA A 145 11.89 -16.67 -6.71
C ALA A 145 12.20 -17.54 -5.48
N ASN A 146 12.60 -16.93 -4.34
CA ASN A 146 12.90 -17.64 -3.10
C ASN A 146 11.66 -17.87 -2.22
N LYS A 147 10.49 -17.35 -2.62
CA LYS A 147 9.21 -17.53 -1.93
C LYS A 147 9.25 -17.10 -0.45
N ARG A 148 10.09 -16.12 -0.07
CA ARG A 148 10.00 -15.44 1.23
C ARG A 148 8.77 -14.55 1.26
N ILE A 149 8.46 -13.91 0.13
CA ILE A 149 7.14 -13.36 -0.18
C ILE A 149 6.61 -14.04 -1.46
N ASP A 150 5.32 -13.90 -1.77
CA ASP A 150 4.74 -14.33 -3.04
C ASP A 150 5.10 -13.31 -4.14
N PHE A 151 4.85 -12.01 -3.88
CA PHE A 151 5.19 -10.91 -4.78
C PHE A 151 5.22 -9.55 -4.06
N ILE A 152 5.81 -8.57 -4.72
CA ILE A 152 5.62 -7.14 -4.45
C ILE A 152 4.91 -6.48 -5.64
N ARG A 153 3.87 -5.69 -5.37
CA ARG A 153 3.14 -4.90 -6.37
C ARG A 153 3.21 -3.40 -6.01
N CYS A 154 3.74 -2.60 -6.92
CA CYS A 154 3.89 -1.16 -6.78
C CYS A 154 2.89 -0.44 -7.69
N PHE A 155 2.22 0.58 -7.17
CA PHE A 155 1.22 1.37 -7.87
C PHE A 155 1.76 2.77 -8.13
N PHE A 156 1.96 3.09 -9.40
CA PHE A 156 2.50 4.36 -9.85
C PHE A 156 1.34 5.32 -10.11
N SER A 157 1.06 6.14 -9.11
CA SER A 157 0.05 7.18 -9.19
C SER A 157 0.71 8.44 -9.73
N TYR A 158 0.20 8.95 -10.84
CA TYR A 158 0.55 10.31 -11.25
C TYR A 158 0.03 11.25 -10.15
N ASN A 159 0.89 12.00 -9.47
CA ASN A 159 0.47 12.90 -8.40
C ASN A 159 1.54 13.96 -8.18
N ALA A 160 1.12 15.22 -8.07
CA ALA A 160 2.03 16.29 -7.66
C ALA A 160 2.33 16.23 -6.15
N ALA A 161 1.43 15.61 -5.38
CA ALA A 161 1.60 15.38 -3.96
C ALA A 161 2.63 14.27 -3.70
N SER A 162 3.37 14.38 -2.60
CA SER A 162 4.27 13.31 -2.16
C SER A 162 3.49 12.04 -1.79
N TRP A 163 4.19 10.93 -1.59
CA TRP A 163 3.57 9.71 -1.07
C TRP A 163 2.88 9.95 0.28
N GLU A 164 3.48 10.70 1.19
CA GLU A 164 2.92 11.03 2.50
C GLU A 164 1.59 11.80 2.36
N GLU A 165 1.58 12.82 1.49
CA GLU A 165 0.37 13.60 1.22
C GLU A 165 -0.69 12.76 0.50
N ALA A 166 -0.29 11.91 -0.44
CA ALA A 166 -1.19 10.98 -1.12
C ALA A 166 -1.81 9.98 -0.13
N TYR A 167 -1.04 9.50 0.85
CA TYR A 167 -1.54 8.61 1.90
C TYR A 167 -2.57 9.29 2.80
N LEU A 168 -2.37 10.57 3.13
CA LEU A 168 -3.37 11.37 3.85
C LEU A 168 -4.66 11.52 3.03
N TYR A 169 -4.53 11.86 1.74
CA TYR A 169 -5.68 11.94 0.84
C TYR A 169 -6.45 10.61 0.77
N GLU A 170 -5.73 9.50 0.64
CA GLU A 170 -6.33 8.16 0.61
C GLU A 170 -7.05 7.83 1.92
N THR A 171 -6.50 8.22 3.06
CA THR A 171 -7.15 8.05 4.37
C THR A 171 -8.47 8.84 4.43
N VAL A 172 -8.47 10.11 4.03
CA VAL A 172 -9.69 10.94 3.99
C VAL A 172 -10.71 10.39 2.99
N ARG A 173 -10.25 9.92 1.82
CA ARG A 173 -11.08 9.27 0.81
C ARG A 173 -11.75 8.01 1.36
N LEU A 174 -11.00 7.16 2.07
CA LEU A 174 -11.52 5.96 2.71
C LEU A 174 -12.55 6.29 3.79
N VAL A 175 -12.32 7.29 4.64
CA VAL A 175 -13.31 7.77 5.63
C VAL A 175 -14.60 8.17 4.94
N LYS A 176 -14.51 9.01 3.88
CA LYS A 176 -15.68 9.45 3.10
C LYS A 176 -16.45 8.27 2.51
N GLN A 177 -15.78 7.35 1.82
CA GLN A 177 -16.42 6.20 1.18
C GLN A 177 -17.07 5.26 2.21
N THR A 178 -16.38 5.01 3.31
CA THR A 178 -16.90 4.15 4.38
C THR A 178 -18.12 4.79 5.03
N LYS A 179 -18.13 6.11 5.22
CA LYS A 179 -19.30 6.86 5.67
C LYS A 179 -20.44 6.72 4.66
N GLU A 180 -20.22 6.99 3.38
CA GLU A 180 -21.24 6.84 2.32
C GLU A 180 -21.84 5.42 2.27
N ALA A 181 -21.08 4.38 2.63
CA ALA A 181 -21.54 3.00 2.66
C ALA A 181 -22.28 2.59 3.95
N LEU A 182 -22.10 3.33 5.07
CA LEU A 182 -22.57 2.92 6.40
C LEU A 182 -23.33 4.02 7.17
N ASP A 183 -23.66 5.14 6.54
CA ASP A 183 -24.31 6.27 7.20
C ASP A 183 -25.79 6.00 7.53
N LYS A 184 -26.08 5.79 8.82
CA LYS A 184 -27.44 5.61 9.35
C LYS A 184 -28.35 6.83 9.17
N GLU A 185 -27.79 8.03 8.96
CA GLU A 185 -28.59 9.22 8.68
C GLU A 185 -29.22 9.16 7.29
N THR A 186 -28.61 8.40 6.37
CA THR A 186 -29.04 8.31 4.97
C THR A 186 -29.53 6.92 4.56
N LEU A 187 -29.16 5.88 5.31
CA LEU A 187 -29.47 4.48 5.03
C LEU A 187 -30.30 3.86 6.16
N SER A 188 -31.29 3.04 5.80
CA SER A 188 -32.03 2.19 6.74
C SER A 188 -31.34 0.86 7.01
N ALA A 189 -30.48 0.41 6.09
CA ALA A 189 -29.63 -0.77 6.19
C ALA A 189 -28.43 -0.61 5.23
N PRO A 190 -27.28 -1.24 5.49
CA PRO A 190 -26.16 -1.17 4.56
C PRO A 190 -26.46 -1.97 3.30
N PRO A 191 -25.92 -1.55 2.13
CA PRO A 191 -26.13 -2.27 0.88
C PRO A 191 -25.54 -3.69 0.96
N LYS A 192 -26.28 -4.66 0.41
CA LYS A 192 -25.76 -6.02 0.24
C LYS A 192 -24.72 -6.00 -0.89
N MET A 193 -23.53 -6.48 -0.61
CA MET A 193 -22.43 -6.55 -1.56
C MET A 193 -22.02 -8.01 -1.79
N ASP A 194 -21.46 -8.31 -2.96
CA ASP A 194 -21.05 -9.65 -3.37
C ASP A 194 -19.55 -9.73 -3.66
N GLY A 195 -19.02 -10.96 -3.63
CA GLY A 195 -17.65 -11.30 -3.99
C GLY A 195 -16.58 -10.42 -3.35
N MET A 196 -15.79 -9.77 -4.19
CA MET A 196 -14.66 -8.93 -3.75
C MET A 196 -15.11 -7.60 -3.14
N ALA A 197 -16.29 -7.08 -3.50
CA ALA A 197 -16.74 -5.77 -3.01
C ALA A 197 -16.95 -5.77 -1.50
N ILE A 198 -17.65 -6.78 -0.97
CA ILE A 198 -17.84 -6.91 0.48
C ILE A 198 -16.52 -7.14 1.22
N ARG A 199 -15.61 -7.89 0.60
CA ARG A 199 -14.27 -8.13 1.15
C ARG A 199 -13.46 -6.85 1.27
N PHE A 200 -13.50 -5.99 0.24
CA PHE A 200 -12.83 -4.69 0.28
C PHE A 200 -13.46 -3.76 1.32
N GLN A 201 -14.80 -3.71 1.41
CA GLN A 201 -15.49 -2.91 2.44
C GLN A 201 -15.06 -3.31 3.87
N LEU A 202 -15.01 -4.61 4.16
CA LEU A 202 -14.58 -5.12 5.47
C LEU A 202 -13.09 -4.86 5.73
N GLN A 203 -12.25 -4.91 4.69
CA GLN A 203 -10.86 -4.49 4.80
C GLN A 203 -10.80 -3.01 5.17
N ASP A 204 -11.46 -2.13 4.41
CA ASP A 204 -11.47 -0.68 4.64
C ASP A 204 -11.92 -0.29 6.06
N ILE A 205 -12.89 -1.01 6.64
CA ILE A 205 -13.30 -0.82 8.04
C ILE A 205 -12.14 -1.11 9.01
N VAL A 206 -11.44 -2.24 8.85
CA VAL A 206 -10.28 -2.61 9.67
C VAL A 206 -9.15 -1.60 9.47
N ILE A 207 -8.96 -1.16 8.22
CA ILE A 207 -7.96 -0.17 7.82
C ILE A 207 -8.17 1.14 8.57
N LEU A 208 -9.38 1.69 8.50
CA LEU A 208 -9.68 2.98 9.11
C LEU A 208 -9.58 2.92 10.63
N TYR A 209 -10.13 1.86 11.24
CA TYR A 209 -10.09 1.71 12.69
C TYR A 209 -8.66 1.76 13.22
N HIS A 210 -7.76 0.92 12.70
CA HIS A 210 -6.39 0.86 13.21
C HIS A 210 -5.55 2.09 12.82
N THR A 211 -5.84 2.74 11.68
CA THR A 211 -5.20 4.02 11.35
C THR A 211 -5.53 5.09 12.38
N LEU A 212 -6.78 5.14 12.83
CA LEU A 212 -7.28 6.19 13.71
C LEU A 212 -7.25 5.78 15.20
N GLU A 213 -7.04 4.50 15.53
CA GLU A 213 -7.10 3.93 16.88
C GLU A 213 -6.41 4.76 17.96
N PRO A 214 -5.19 5.31 17.74
CA PRO A 214 -4.51 6.14 18.75
C PRO A 214 -5.28 7.41 19.15
N VAL A 215 -6.15 7.92 18.27
CA VAL A 215 -6.93 9.16 18.47
C VAL A 215 -8.42 8.91 18.70
N LEU A 216 -8.89 7.66 18.63
CA LEU A 216 -10.29 7.31 18.92
C LEU A 216 -10.61 7.50 20.40
N SER A 217 -11.86 7.92 20.68
CA SER A 217 -12.39 7.91 22.04
C SER A 217 -12.48 6.49 22.61
N GLU A 218 -12.41 6.34 23.92
CA GLU A 218 -12.60 5.04 24.58
C GLU A 218 -13.98 4.43 24.30
N GLN A 219 -15.01 5.26 24.14
CA GLN A 219 -16.34 4.82 23.73
C GLN A 219 -16.32 4.21 22.32
N THR A 220 -15.64 4.86 21.37
CA THR A 220 -15.48 4.35 20.00
C THR A 220 -14.71 3.02 19.99
N LYS A 221 -13.62 2.94 20.75
CA LYS A 221 -12.83 1.70 20.88
C LYS A 221 -13.65 0.56 21.47
N ALA A 222 -14.43 0.82 22.52
CA ALA A 222 -15.31 -0.17 23.14
C ALA A 222 -16.41 -0.66 22.19
N ALA A 223 -16.98 0.24 21.37
CA ALA A 223 -18.03 -0.09 20.41
C ALA A 223 -17.51 -0.86 19.17
N GLY A 224 -16.36 -0.46 18.64
CA GLY A 224 -15.82 -0.97 17.36
C GLY A 224 -14.76 -2.05 17.48
N GLY A 225 -13.92 -1.99 18.52
CA GLY A 225 -12.74 -2.86 18.69
C GLY A 225 -13.06 -4.36 18.58
N PRO A 226 -14.05 -4.89 19.32
CA PRO A 226 -14.41 -6.31 19.24
C PRO A 226 -14.84 -6.76 17.83
N LEU A 227 -15.56 -5.90 17.10
CA LEU A 227 -15.97 -6.19 15.73
C LEU A 227 -14.76 -6.22 14.78
N VAL A 228 -13.89 -5.21 14.88
CA VAL A 228 -12.70 -5.09 14.03
C VAL A 228 -11.75 -6.27 14.26
N GLU A 229 -11.52 -6.67 15.51
CA GLU A 229 -10.72 -7.86 15.83
C GLU A 229 -11.33 -9.14 15.26
N ARG A 230 -12.66 -9.27 15.29
CA ARG A 230 -13.35 -10.42 14.68
C ARG A 230 -13.18 -10.43 13.16
N ILE A 231 -13.39 -9.30 12.47
CA ILE A 231 -13.19 -9.19 11.02
C ILE A 231 -11.73 -9.57 10.67
N LYS A 232 -10.76 -9.01 11.39
CA LYS A 232 -9.33 -9.30 11.20
C LYS A 232 -9.01 -10.79 11.39
N THR A 233 -9.54 -11.39 12.45
CA THR A 233 -9.36 -12.82 12.74
C THR A 233 -9.94 -13.70 11.64
N ARG A 234 -11.14 -13.36 11.13
CA ARG A 234 -11.77 -14.09 10.03
C ARG A 234 -10.98 -13.96 8.73
N PHE A 235 -10.41 -12.78 8.44
CA PHE A 235 -9.49 -12.65 7.30
C PHE A 235 -8.27 -13.56 7.42
N ALA A 236 -7.67 -13.66 8.61
CA ALA A 236 -6.53 -14.56 8.84
C ALA A 236 -6.90 -16.05 8.67
N GLN A 237 -8.17 -16.41 8.90
CA GLN A 237 -8.70 -17.77 8.74
C GLN A 237 -9.18 -18.08 7.31
N GLY A 238 -9.14 -17.11 6.39
CA GLY A 238 -9.58 -17.31 5.00
C GLY A 238 -11.09 -17.13 4.79
N MET A 239 -11.64 -16.02 5.29
CA MET A 239 -13.05 -15.62 5.08
C MET A 239 -13.41 -15.53 3.59
N ASN A 240 -14.34 -16.38 3.14
CA ASN A 240 -14.89 -16.42 1.78
C ASN A 240 -16.43 -16.51 1.76
N ASP A 241 -17.09 -16.61 2.91
CA ASP A 241 -18.55 -16.72 3.02
C ASP A 241 -19.21 -15.34 2.91
N GLU A 242 -20.04 -15.15 1.90
CA GLU A 242 -20.68 -13.84 1.63
C GLU A 242 -21.76 -13.48 2.65
N GLU A 243 -22.48 -14.45 3.19
CA GLU A 243 -23.51 -14.19 4.21
C GLU A 243 -22.84 -13.74 5.51
N GLU A 244 -21.76 -14.40 5.90
CA GLU A 244 -20.93 -13.99 7.03
C GLU A 244 -20.36 -12.58 6.82
N MET A 245 -19.79 -12.31 5.64
CA MET A 245 -19.21 -11.00 5.35
C MET A 245 -20.27 -9.88 5.37
N ASN A 246 -21.45 -10.12 4.80
CA ASN A 246 -22.55 -9.15 4.87
C ASN A 246 -23.08 -8.98 6.31
N ALA A 247 -23.12 -10.05 7.12
CA ALA A 247 -23.49 -9.95 8.52
C ALA A 247 -22.48 -9.15 9.36
N LEU A 248 -21.18 -9.26 9.05
CA LEU A 248 -20.14 -8.41 9.65
C LEU A 248 -20.29 -6.94 9.25
N ASN A 249 -20.62 -6.68 7.98
CA ASN A 249 -20.87 -5.33 7.48
C ASN A 249 -22.13 -4.70 8.09
N ALA A 250 -23.20 -5.48 8.25
CA ALA A 250 -24.39 -5.09 9.00
C ALA A 250 -24.08 -4.73 10.46
N GLN A 251 -23.19 -5.48 11.11
CA GLN A 251 -22.75 -5.13 12.46
C GLN A 251 -21.89 -3.86 12.47
N ALA A 252 -21.06 -3.60 11.45
CA ALA A 252 -20.30 -2.36 11.34
C ALA A 252 -21.21 -1.14 11.19
N PHE A 253 -22.28 -1.27 10.39
CA PHE A 253 -23.36 -0.31 10.32
C PHE A 253 -23.98 -0.10 11.71
N GLU A 254 -24.36 -1.17 12.41
CA GLU A 254 -25.03 -1.06 13.70
C GLU A 254 -24.18 -0.42 14.80
N CYS A 255 -22.90 -0.77 14.87
CA CYS A 255 -21.92 -0.20 15.81
C CYS A 255 -21.67 1.30 15.61
N ALA A 256 -22.16 1.89 14.51
CA ALA A 256 -22.05 3.32 14.22
C ALA A 256 -20.58 3.80 14.23
N LEU A 257 -19.66 2.90 13.87
CA LEU A 257 -18.21 3.09 14.01
C LEU A 257 -17.72 4.32 13.24
N ILE A 258 -18.34 4.57 12.09
CA ILE A 258 -18.05 5.71 11.21
C ILE A 258 -18.25 7.09 11.84
N TYR A 259 -19.05 7.22 12.91
CA TYR A 259 -19.25 8.49 13.61
C TYR A 259 -18.18 8.77 14.67
N GLY A 260 -17.33 7.78 14.94
CA GLY A 260 -16.17 7.93 15.80
C GLY A 260 -14.89 8.35 15.07
N TYR A 261 -14.92 8.42 13.73
CA TYR A 261 -13.84 8.89 12.87
C TYR A 261 -14.00 10.39 12.55
#